data_AF-A0A4Z1BWR1-F1
#
_entry.id   AF-A0A4Z1BWR1-F1
#
_cell.length_a   1.000
_cell.length_b   1.000
_cell.length_c   1.000
_cell.angle_alpha   90.00
_cell.angle_beta   90.00
_cell.angle_gamma   90.00
#
_symmetry.space_group_name_H-M   'P 1'
#
loop_
_entity.id
_entity.type
_entity.pdbx_description
1 polymer ?
#
loop_
_entity_poly.entity_id
_entity_poly.type
_entity_poly.pdbx_seq_one_letter_code
_entity_poly.pdbx_strand_id
1 'polypeptide(L)'
;APLVAGSPGPVASGAEALAFARQHGLPLAIKAAFGGGGRGMKVAWDLDEVEELFDSATREAVTAFGRGECYVEQFLDRPRHIEAQVLGDRHGTVRVLGTRDCSLQRRNQKLVEEAPAPFLTDDQRARIHDSARAICAHAGYSGAGTVEFLLASDGKISFLEVNTRLQVEHPVTEETTGIDIVRAMIRVAQGGRLAPGCVPEPQGHAIEFRINAEDPGRGFLPTPGPITLWSPPGGIGIRLDSGVEQGGQVAGQFDSMMAKLIVHGPDRATALARARRALREFRIEGVASVLPFHRAVLEAPEFTTDFTVHTRWIETDFADRLAAAAGPVPRVTPGPDGPMIRFAIEIDGRRHDIALPPGMLAAAAPG
;
A
#
# COMPACT_ATOMS: atom_id res chain seq x y z
N ALA A 1 16.80 -2.73 -13.71
CA ALA A 1 15.33 -2.73 -13.63
C ALA A 1 14.80 -1.86 -14.77
N PRO A 2 13.63 -2.14 -15.36
CA PRO A 2 13.03 -1.22 -16.32
C PRO A 2 12.73 0.09 -15.59
N LEU A 3 13.04 1.23 -16.21
CA LEU A 3 12.73 2.56 -15.68
C LEU A 3 12.03 3.32 -16.80
N VAL A 4 11.05 4.15 -16.45
CA VAL A 4 10.63 5.20 -17.38
C VAL A 4 11.82 6.11 -17.71
N ALA A 5 11.82 6.68 -18.91
CA ALA A 5 12.86 7.62 -19.25
C ALA A 5 12.78 8.82 -18.31
N GLY A 6 13.94 9.21 -17.76
CA GLY A 6 14.15 10.44 -17.02
C GLY A 6 15.45 11.09 -17.45
N SER A 7 15.55 12.40 -17.28
CA SER A 7 16.80 13.10 -17.52
C SER A 7 17.87 12.64 -16.51
N PRO A 8 19.13 12.44 -16.93
CA PRO A 8 20.20 11.98 -16.04
C PRO A 8 20.64 13.05 -15.03
N GLY A 9 20.18 14.29 -15.21
CA GLY A 9 20.46 15.45 -14.39
C GLY A 9 19.36 16.51 -14.58
N PRO A 10 19.49 17.69 -13.95
CA PRO A 10 18.65 18.84 -14.26
C PRO A 10 18.74 19.19 -15.75
N VAL A 11 17.61 19.58 -16.31
CA VAL A 11 17.48 20.05 -17.69
C VAL A 11 17.74 21.56 -17.73
N ALA A 12 18.46 22.06 -18.73
CA ALA A 12 18.90 23.45 -18.75
C ALA A 12 17.85 24.43 -19.30
N SER A 13 16.88 23.96 -20.09
CA SER A 13 15.88 24.81 -20.75
C SER A 13 14.62 24.06 -21.16
N GLY A 14 13.54 24.81 -21.43
CA GLY A 14 12.32 24.26 -22.03
C GLY A 14 12.57 23.53 -23.35
N ALA A 15 13.50 24.02 -24.19
CA ALA A 15 13.85 23.38 -25.45
C ALA A 15 14.48 21.98 -25.27
N GLU A 16 15.32 21.79 -24.24
CA GLU A 16 15.84 20.47 -23.90
C GLU A 16 14.74 19.54 -23.35
N ALA A 17 13.81 20.08 -22.55
CA ALA A 17 12.64 19.34 -22.09
C ALA A 17 11.74 18.91 -23.27
N LEU A 18 11.56 19.77 -24.27
CA LEU A 18 10.83 19.46 -25.50
C LEU A 18 11.54 18.41 -26.34
N ALA A 19 12.87 18.50 -26.47
CA ALA A 19 13.66 17.48 -27.16
C ALA A 19 13.50 16.10 -26.48
N PHE A 20 13.55 16.07 -25.16
CA PHE A 20 13.29 14.87 -24.37
C PHE A 20 11.87 14.33 -24.61
N ALA A 21 10.84 15.20 -24.58
CA ALA A 21 9.46 14.80 -24.85
C ALA A 21 9.25 14.23 -26.26
N ARG A 22 9.94 14.78 -27.27
CA ARG A 22 9.91 14.23 -28.64
C ARG A 22 10.58 12.87 -28.75
N GLN A 23 11.66 12.65 -27.99
CA GLN A 23 12.40 11.39 -28.01
C GLN A 23 11.68 10.28 -27.24
N HIS A 24 11.15 10.60 -26.06
CA HIS A 24 10.61 9.62 -25.12
C HIS A 24 9.08 9.55 -25.13
N GLY A 25 8.41 10.57 -25.64
CA GLY A 25 6.95 10.68 -25.67
C GLY A 25 6.39 11.45 -24.47
N LEU A 26 5.10 11.75 -24.57
CA LEU A 26 4.27 12.42 -23.56
C LEU A 26 3.37 11.41 -22.83
N PRO A 27 2.76 11.79 -21.69
CA PRO A 27 2.94 13.05 -20.96
C PRO A 27 4.30 13.14 -20.24
N LEU A 28 4.78 14.36 -20.02
CA LEU A 28 6.07 14.68 -19.39
C LEU A 28 5.84 15.30 -18.01
N ALA A 29 6.40 14.73 -16.95
CA ALA A 29 6.47 15.35 -15.65
C ALA A 29 7.72 16.23 -15.54
N ILE A 30 7.52 17.48 -15.12
CA ILE A 30 8.58 18.43 -14.83
C ILE A 30 8.61 18.61 -13.31
N LYS A 31 9.73 18.26 -12.68
CA LYS A 31 9.88 18.23 -11.21
C LYS A 31 11.00 19.15 -10.77
N ALA A 32 10.72 20.03 -9.80
CA ALA A 32 11.76 20.80 -9.13
C ALA A 32 12.71 19.88 -8.34
N ALA A 33 14.02 20.10 -8.47
CA ALA A 33 15.08 19.32 -7.83
C ALA A 33 14.98 19.26 -6.29
N PHE A 34 14.45 20.33 -5.69
CA PHE A 34 14.34 20.50 -4.24
C PHE A 34 12.88 20.55 -3.77
N GLY A 35 11.93 20.14 -4.63
CA GLY A 35 10.51 20.05 -4.28
C GLY A 35 10.20 18.80 -3.45
N GLY A 36 9.38 18.95 -2.41
CA GLY A 36 8.92 17.84 -1.54
C GLY A 36 7.39 17.86 -1.38
N GLY A 37 6.79 16.68 -1.21
CA GLY A 37 5.36 16.54 -0.88
C GLY A 37 4.38 16.84 -2.02
N GLY A 38 4.77 16.63 -3.28
CA GLY A 38 3.91 16.84 -4.46
C GLY A 38 3.74 18.31 -4.88
N ARG A 39 4.38 19.26 -4.19
CA ARG A 39 4.47 20.67 -4.61
C ARG A 39 5.68 20.86 -5.53
N GLY A 40 5.47 21.54 -6.67
CA GLY A 40 6.52 21.82 -7.66
C GLY A 40 6.65 20.76 -8.76
N MET A 41 5.55 20.05 -9.08
CA MET A 41 5.46 19.16 -10.24
C MET A 41 4.42 19.70 -11.23
N LYS A 42 4.80 19.86 -12.49
CA LYS A 42 3.90 20.15 -13.61
C LYS A 42 3.90 18.97 -14.58
N VAL A 43 2.79 18.78 -15.28
CA VAL A 43 2.65 17.71 -16.27
C VAL A 43 2.26 18.33 -17.59
N ALA A 44 3.09 18.11 -18.62
CA ALA A 44 2.80 18.46 -19.99
C ALA A 44 2.18 17.25 -20.72
N TRP A 45 1.01 17.44 -21.30
CA TRP A 45 0.23 16.50 -22.08
C TRP A 45 0.43 16.68 -23.57
N ASP A 46 0.76 17.90 -24.00
CA ASP A 46 1.00 18.29 -25.39
C ASP A 46 2.42 18.86 -25.57
N LEU A 47 2.98 18.74 -26.77
CA LEU A 47 4.38 19.17 -27.04
C LEU A 47 4.52 20.70 -26.96
N ASP A 48 3.48 21.41 -27.35
CA ASP A 48 3.38 22.86 -27.48
C ASP A 48 3.35 23.59 -26.14
N GLU A 49 3.00 22.90 -25.05
CA GLU A 49 3.04 23.47 -23.69
C GLU A 49 4.31 23.11 -22.90
N VAL A 50 5.17 22.21 -23.41
CA VAL A 50 6.34 21.71 -22.66
C VAL A 50 7.27 22.85 -22.25
N GLU A 51 7.62 23.74 -23.18
CA GLU A 51 8.55 24.83 -22.91
C GLU A 51 7.98 25.81 -21.87
N GLU A 52 6.71 26.19 -22.03
CA GLU A 52 6.03 27.11 -21.11
C GLU A 52 5.90 26.52 -19.70
N LEU A 53 5.49 25.26 -19.60
CA LEU A 53 5.37 24.55 -18.33
C LEU A 53 6.73 24.39 -17.65
N PHE A 54 7.79 24.15 -18.42
CA PHE A 54 9.15 24.06 -17.88
C PHE A 54 9.62 25.39 -17.29
N ASP A 55 9.46 26.47 -18.03
CA ASP A 55 9.82 27.81 -17.57
C ASP A 55 8.98 28.24 -16.36
N SER A 56 7.71 27.86 -16.35
CA SER A 56 6.80 28.07 -15.21
C SER A 56 7.26 27.31 -13.96
N ALA A 57 7.58 26.01 -14.10
CA ALA A 57 8.08 25.18 -12.99
C ALA A 57 9.40 25.73 -12.44
N THR A 58 10.30 26.19 -13.32
CA THR A 58 11.58 26.81 -12.95
C THR A 58 11.37 28.07 -12.11
N ARG A 59 10.46 28.97 -12.53
CA ARG A 59 10.13 30.19 -11.77
C ARG A 59 9.54 29.88 -10.39
N GLU A 60 8.62 28.91 -10.32
CA GLU A 60 8.04 28.46 -9.06
C GLU A 60 9.10 27.86 -8.13
N ALA A 61 10.01 27.06 -8.67
CA ALA A 61 11.10 26.46 -7.92
C ALA A 61 12.08 27.51 -7.35
N VAL A 62 12.45 28.52 -8.15
CA VAL A 62 13.24 29.66 -7.68
C VAL A 62 12.53 30.39 -6.55
N THR A 63 11.22 30.65 -6.71
CA THR A 63 10.43 31.39 -5.71
C THR A 63 10.29 30.61 -4.41
N ALA A 64 10.06 29.30 -4.48
CA ALA A 64 9.80 28.47 -3.31
C ALA A 64 11.09 27.99 -2.61
N PHE A 65 12.15 27.72 -3.36
CA PHE A 65 13.34 27.00 -2.87
C PHE A 65 14.65 27.75 -3.14
N GLY A 66 14.62 28.92 -3.79
CA GLY A 66 15.80 29.69 -4.16
C GLY A 66 16.64 29.08 -5.30
N ARG A 67 16.21 27.94 -5.86
CA ARG A 67 16.91 27.20 -6.92
C ARG A 67 15.91 26.73 -7.97
N GLY A 68 16.22 27.00 -9.24
CA GLY A 68 15.35 26.72 -10.39
C GLY A 68 15.61 25.39 -11.10
N GLU A 69 16.45 24.53 -10.53
CA GLU A 69 16.82 23.27 -11.18
C GLU A 69 15.60 22.34 -11.29
N CYS A 70 15.29 21.90 -12.51
CA CYS A 70 14.19 21.00 -12.81
C CYS A 70 14.67 19.74 -13.55
N TYR A 71 14.09 18.59 -13.21
CA TYR A 71 14.24 17.33 -13.92
C TYR A 71 13.00 17.07 -14.75
N VAL A 72 13.15 16.26 -15.81
CA VAL A 72 12.01 15.76 -16.57
C VAL A 72 12.01 14.25 -16.60
N GLU A 73 10.83 13.66 -16.51
CA GLU A 73 10.62 12.22 -16.64
C GLU A 73 9.31 11.97 -17.37
N GLN A 74 9.15 10.79 -17.96
CA GLN A 74 7.84 10.41 -18.48
C GLN A 74 6.85 10.32 -17.31
N PHE A 75 5.75 11.05 -17.44
CA PHE A 75 4.63 10.94 -16.52
C PHE A 75 3.85 9.69 -16.87
N LEU A 76 3.63 8.83 -15.87
CA LEU A 76 2.74 7.70 -16.03
C LEU A 76 1.32 8.14 -15.67
N ASP A 77 0.49 8.36 -16.69
CA ASP A 77 -0.93 8.62 -16.45
C ASP A 77 -1.67 7.32 -16.13
N ARG A 78 -2.59 7.43 -15.17
CA ARG A 78 -3.44 6.34 -14.65
C ARG A 78 -2.67 5.02 -14.49
N PRO A 79 -1.51 5.01 -13.80
CA PRO A 79 -0.71 3.81 -13.70
C PRO A 79 -1.36 2.84 -12.73
N ARG A 80 -1.07 1.56 -12.92
CA ARG A 80 -1.31 0.50 -11.95
C ARG A 80 -0.06 0.28 -11.11
N HIS A 81 -0.24 -0.03 -9.84
CA HIS A 81 0.85 -0.34 -8.93
C HIS A 81 0.98 -1.85 -8.82
N ILE A 82 2.07 -2.39 -9.34
CA ILE A 82 2.36 -3.82 -9.37
C ILE A 82 3.59 -4.09 -8.53
N GLU A 83 3.58 -5.18 -7.80
CA GLU A 83 4.75 -5.53 -7.02
C GLU A 83 5.02 -7.03 -7.01
N ALA A 84 6.27 -7.38 -6.76
CA ALA A 84 6.75 -8.75 -6.73
C ALA A 84 7.28 -9.10 -5.34
N GLN A 85 6.66 -10.10 -4.71
CA GLN A 85 7.14 -10.64 -3.45
C GLN A 85 8.44 -11.40 -3.68
N VAL A 86 9.49 -11.08 -2.93
CA VAL A 86 10.73 -11.84 -2.95
C VAL A 86 11.04 -12.45 -1.58
N LEU A 87 11.77 -13.56 -1.62
CA LEU A 87 12.41 -14.18 -0.47
C LEU A 87 13.83 -14.57 -0.87
N GLY A 88 14.84 -14.02 -0.20
CA GLY A 88 16.25 -14.35 -0.41
C GLY A 88 16.85 -15.06 0.81
N ASP A 89 17.80 -15.97 0.61
CA ASP A 89 18.62 -16.52 1.70
C ASP A 89 20.07 -16.02 1.69
N ARG A 90 20.79 -16.32 2.77
CA ARG A 90 22.22 -16.00 2.92
C ARG A 90 23.15 -16.83 2.04
N HIS A 91 22.60 -17.76 1.26
CA HIS A 91 23.35 -18.66 0.39
C HIS A 91 23.28 -18.23 -1.07
N GLY A 92 22.73 -17.04 -1.34
CA GLY A 92 22.64 -16.44 -2.67
C GLY A 92 21.38 -16.85 -3.46
N THR A 93 20.45 -17.58 -2.86
CA THR A 93 19.21 -17.97 -3.54
C THR A 93 18.16 -16.89 -3.36
N VAL A 94 17.58 -16.39 -4.47
CA VAL A 94 16.43 -15.48 -4.46
C VAL A 94 15.25 -16.14 -5.17
N ARG A 95 14.08 -16.11 -4.53
CA ARG A 95 12.81 -16.61 -5.06
C ARG A 95 11.81 -15.46 -5.15
N VAL A 96 11.14 -15.35 -6.30
CA VAL A 96 9.99 -14.45 -6.47
C VAL A 96 8.74 -15.29 -6.23
N LEU A 97 7.99 -14.98 -5.17
CA LEU A 97 6.86 -15.79 -4.71
C LEU A 97 5.58 -15.53 -5.51
N GLY A 98 5.45 -14.35 -6.11
CA GLY A 98 4.29 -13.98 -6.91
C GLY A 98 4.17 -12.47 -7.09
N THR A 99 3.18 -12.06 -7.87
CA THR A 99 2.84 -10.65 -8.09
C THR A 99 1.59 -10.24 -7.31
N ARG A 100 1.50 -8.95 -6.97
CA ARG A 100 0.30 -8.32 -6.41
C ARG A 100 -0.06 -7.07 -7.22
N ASP A 101 -1.36 -6.84 -7.39
CA ASP A 101 -1.88 -5.52 -7.76
C ASP A 101 -2.25 -4.78 -6.47
N CYS A 102 -1.70 -3.58 -6.32
CA CYS A 102 -1.96 -2.68 -5.20
C CYS A 102 -2.46 -1.33 -5.71
N SER A 103 -3.12 -1.30 -6.86
CA SER A 103 -3.50 -0.07 -7.58
C SER A 103 -4.62 0.70 -6.89
N LEU A 104 -5.45 0.04 -6.09
CA LEU A 104 -6.52 0.70 -5.36
C LEU A 104 -5.93 1.42 -4.13
N GLN A 105 -5.64 2.70 -4.34
CA GLN A 105 -4.95 3.56 -3.40
C GLN A 105 -5.72 4.85 -3.18
N ARG A 106 -5.52 5.43 -2.01
CA ARG A 106 -5.94 6.80 -1.68
C ARG A 106 -4.71 7.59 -1.26
N ARG A 107 -4.41 8.71 -1.92
CA ARG A 107 -3.23 9.56 -1.62
C ARG A 107 -1.96 8.73 -1.46
N ASN A 108 -1.75 7.79 -2.38
CA ASN A 108 -0.63 6.84 -2.39
C ASN A 108 -0.59 5.82 -1.24
N GLN A 109 -1.65 5.73 -0.43
CA GLN A 109 -1.83 4.67 0.56
C GLN A 109 -2.68 3.55 -0.02
N LYS A 110 -2.14 2.33 -0.05
CA LYS A 110 -2.85 1.12 -0.50
C LYS A 110 -4.01 0.80 0.44
N LEU A 111 -5.16 0.43 -0.10
CA LEU A 111 -6.38 0.09 0.66
C LEU A 111 -6.95 -1.29 0.32
N VAL A 112 -6.77 -1.74 -0.93
CA VAL A 112 -7.12 -3.07 -1.40
C VAL A 112 -6.01 -3.59 -2.29
N GLU A 113 -5.61 -4.84 -2.05
CA GLU A 113 -4.52 -5.51 -2.73
C GLU A 113 -4.98 -6.90 -3.17
N GLU A 114 -4.53 -7.38 -4.33
CA GLU A 114 -4.90 -8.72 -4.79
C GLU A 114 -3.75 -9.48 -5.43
N ALA A 115 -3.78 -10.81 -5.24
CA ALA A 115 -2.82 -11.74 -5.79
C ALA A 115 -3.53 -12.91 -6.49
N PRO A 116 -2.97 -13.42 -7.60
CA PRO A 116 -1.93 -12.78 -8.41
C PRO A 116 -2.44 -11.48 -9.07
N ALA A 117 -1.53 -10.60 -9.53
CA ALA A 117 -1.94 -9.45 -10.33
C ALA A 117 -2.64 -9.93 -11.64
N PRO A 118 -3.92 -9.61 -11.89
CA PRO A 118 -4.74 -10.40 -12.81
C PRO A 118 -4.62 -10.03 -14.31
N PHE A 119 -4.04 -8.89 -14.67
CA PHE A 119 -3.97 -8.37 -16.06
C PHE A 119 -2.55 -8.33 -16.63
N LEU A 120 -1.57 -8.91 -15.95
CA LEU A 120 -0.22 -8.99 -16.50
C LEU A 120 -0.21 -9.99 -17.66
N THR A 121 0.29 -9.55 -18.82
CA THR A 121 0.69 -10.49 -19.87
C THR A 121 1.83 -11.38 -19.36
N ASP A 122 2.02 -12.53 -19.99
CA ASP A 122 3.11 -13.44 -19.62
C ASP A 122 4.49 -12.76 -19.73
N ASP A 123 4.68 -11.91 -20.75
CA ASP A 123 5.90 -11.10 -20.89
C ASP A 123 6.07 -10.10 -19.74
N GLN A 124 5.02 -9.36 -19.39
CA GLN A 124 5.06 -8.41 -18.28
C GLN A 124 5.37 -9.11 -16.96
N ARG A 125 4.70 -10.24 -16.70
CA ARG A 125 4.94 -11.08 -15.51
C ARG A 125 6.38 -11.57 -15.47
N ALA A 126 6.90 -12.11 -16.57
CA ALA A 126 8.27 -12.58 -16.67
C ALA A 126 9.28 -11.44 -16.42
N ARG A 127 9.08 -10.27 -17.04
CA ARG A 127 9.94 -9.09 -16.85
C ARG A 127 9.94 -8.58 -15.42
N ILE A 128 8.78 -8.56 -14.76
CA ILE A 128 8.66 -8.19 -13.34
C ILE A 128 9.42 -9.20 -12.46
N HIS A 129 9.18 -10.50 -12.67
CA HIS A 129 9.86 -11.55 -11.91
C HIS A 129 11.38 -11.50 -12.09
N ASP A 130 11.86 -11.41 -13.32
CA ASP A 130 13.28 -11.41 -13.61
C ASP A 130 13.96 -10.14 -13.11
N SER A 131 13.29 -8.98 -13.22
CA SER A 131 13.78 -7.74 -12.64
C SER A 131 13.90 -7.82 -11.12
N ALA A 132 12.84 -8.30 -10.44
CA ALA A 132 12.84 -8.43 -8.99
C ALA A 132 13.94 -9.38 -8.50
N ARG A 133 14.08 -10.54 -9.16
CA ARG A 133 15.13 -11.52 -8.88
C ARG A 133 16.52 -10.92 -9.08
N ALA A 134 16.76 -10.25 -10.20
CA ALA A 134 18.06 -9.67 -10.54
C ALA A 134 18.49 -8.56 -9.57
N ILE A 135 17.56 -7.66 -9.21
CA ILE A 135 17.81 -6.58 -8.23
C ILE A 135 18.24 -7.17 -6.89
N CYS A 136 17.46 -8.11 -6.36
CA CYS A 136 17.72 -8.70 -5.05
C CYS A 136 18.97 -9.59 -5.05
N ALA A 137 19.23 -10.33 -6.14
CA ALA A 137 20.43 -11.15 -6.28
C ALA A 137 21.69 -10.28 -6.34
N HIS A 138 21.66 -9.19 -7.12
CA HIS A 138 22.77 -8.25 -7.22
C HIS A 138 23.08 -7.58 -5.86
N ALA A 139 22.05 -7.26 -5.09
CA ALA A 139 22.19 -6.67 -3.75
C ALA A 139 22.63 -7.68 -2.67
N GLY A 140 22.71 -8.99 -2.97
CA GLY A 140 22.94 -10.02 -1.95
C GLY A 140 21.82 -10.06 -0.90
N TYR A 141 20.58 -9.80 -1.30
CA TYR A 141 19.44 -9.63 -0.40
C TYR A 141 19.07 -10.91 0.35
N SER A 142 18.79 -10.78 1.66
CA SER A 142 18.37 -11.87 2.53
C SER A 142 17.13 -11.46 3.34
N GLY A 143 16.16 -12.37 3.46
CA GLY A 143 14.86 -12.12 4.08
C GLY A 143 13.75 -11.92 3.05
N ALA A 144 12.56 -11.52 3.52
CA ALA A 144 11.47 -11.13 2.63
C ALA A 144 11.63 -9.67 2.22
N GLY A 145 11.27 -9.36 0.99
CA GLY A 145 11.22 -8.00 0.48
C GLY A 145 10.21 -7.91 -0.65
N THR A 146 9.96 -6.70 -1.13
CA THR A 146 9.09 -6.49 -2.27
C THR A 146 9.73 -5.50 -3.23
N VAL A 147 9.69 -5.83 -4.52
CA VAL A 147 10.10 -4.93 -5.58
C VAL A 147 8.85 -4.35 -6.22
N GLU A 148 8.71 -3.02 -6.15
CA GLU A 148 7.53 -2.30 -6.63
C GLU A 148 7.75 -1.71 -8.02
N PHE A 149 6.69 -1.66 -8.80
CA PHE A 149 6.64 -1.19 -10.17
C PHE A 149 5.36 -0.38 -10.41
N LEU A 150 5.45 0.57 -11.34
CA LEU A 150 4.30 1.19 -11.98
C LEU A 150 4.12 0.57 -13.37
N LEU A 151 2.90 0.16 -13.70
CA LEU A 151 2.51 -0.27 -15.03
C LEU A 151 1.64 0.81 -15.68
N ALA A 152 2.14 1.40 -16.75
CA ALA A 152 1.44 2.39 -17.54
C ALA A 152 0.34 1.77 -18.41
N SER A 153 -0.62 2.60 -18.84
CA SER A 153 -1.71 2.17 -19.74
C SER A 153 -1.22 1.69 -21.12
N ASP A 154 -0.05 2.16 -21.58
CA ASP A 154 0.62 1.70 -22.79
C ASP A 154 1.45 0.39 -22.59
N GLY A 155 1.39 -0.19 -21.40
CA GLY A 155 2.06 -1.44 -21.04
C GLY A 155 3.51 -1.29 -20.60
N LYS A 156 4.06 -0.06 -20.51
CA LYS A 156 5.41 0.17 -19.97
C LYS A 156 5.45 -0.12 -18.47
N ILE A 157 6.47 -0.88 -18.06
CA ILE A 157 6.78 -1.16 -16.65
C ILE A 157 7.90 -0.21 -16.22
N SER A 158 7.74 0.46 -15.09
CA SER A 158 8.79 1.22 -14.42
C SER A 158 9.01 0.68 -13.02
N PHE A 159 10.26 0.41 -12.65
CA PHE A 159 10.66 0.22 -11.26
C PHE A 159 10.34 1.48 -10.46
N LEU A 160 9.89 1.28 -9.23
CA LEU A 160 9.58 2.33 -8.27
C LEU A 160 10.57 2.27 -7.10
N GLU A 161 10.49 1.21 -6.31
CA GLU A 161 11.34 1.03 -5.12
C GLU A 161 11.48 -0.44 -4.71
N VAL A 162 12.33 -0.69 -3.71
CA VAL A 162 12.40 -1.98 -3.00
C VAL A 162 12.03 -1.74 -1.54
N ASN A 163 10.94 -2.34 -1.10
CA ASN A 163 10.62 -2.44 0.31
C ASN A 163 11.41 -3.59 0.93
N THR A 164 12.49 -3.25 1.66
CA THR A 164 13.40 -4.21 2.29
C THR A 164 12.86 -4.79 3.60
N ARG A 165 11.58 -5.16 3.60
CA ARG A 165 10.83 -5.71 4.74
C ARG A 165 9.61 -6.47 4.24
N LEU A 166 8.97 -7.20 5.15
CA LEU A 166 7.63 -7.71 4.91
C LEU A 166 6.63 -6.55 4.75
N GLN A 167 5.65 -6.74 3.88
CA GLN A 167 4.58 -5.79 3.64
C GLN A 167 3.27 -6.24 4.27
N VAL A 168 2.32 -5.31 4.38
CA VAL A 168 1.03 -5.52 5.04
C VAL A 168 0.25 -6.61 4.29
N GLU A 169 0.26 -6.49 2.97
CA GLU A 169 -0.39 -7.30 1.94
C GLU A 169 0.30 -8.62 1.59
N HIS A 170 1.29 -9.07 2.39
CA HIS A 170 1.87 -10.41 2.19
C HIS A 170 0.85 -11.58 2.27
N PRO A 171 -0.26 -11.52 3.04
CA PRO A 171 -1.18 -12.65 3.13
C PRO A 171 -1.80 -13.06 1.80
N VAL A 172 -2.09 -12.15 0.86
CA VAL A 172 -2.64 -12.56 -0.44
C VAL A 172 -1.67 -13.44 -1.23
N THR A 173 -0.36 -13.24 -1.05
CA THR A 173 0.66 -14.14 -1.60
C THR A 173 0.71 -15.46 -0.83
N GLU A 174 0.55 -15.46 0.50
CA GLU A 174 0.48 -16.69 1.29
C GLU A 174 -0.73 -17.56 0.88
N GLU A 175 -1.92 -16.96 0.76
CA GLU A 175 -3.16 -17.65 0.39
C GLU A 175 -3.10 -18.26 -1.02
N THR A 176 -2.39 -17.61 -1.95
CA THR A 176 -2.26 -18.11 -3.32
C THR A 176 -1.12 -19.10 -3.50
N THR A 177 -0.08 -19.07 -2.65
CA THR A 177 1.09 -19.95 -2.81
C THR A 177 1.13 -21.10 -1.80
N GLY A 178 0.40 -21.00 -0.69
CA GLY A 178 0.52 -21.88 0.47
C GLY A 178 1.84 -21.71 1.25
N ILE A 179 2.63 -20.68 0.94
CA ILE A 179 3.90 -20.41 1.61
C ILE A 179 3.67 -19.44 2.76
N ASP A 180 3.92 -19.88 3.98
CA ASP A 180 4.03 -19.02 5.17
C ASP A 180 5.34 -18.22 5.09
N ILE A 181 5.23 -16.95 4.74
CA ILE A 181 6.36 -16.05 4.47
C ILE A 181 7.04 -15.68 5.78
N VAL A 182 6.29 -15.44 6.85
CA VAL A 182 6.84 -15.08 8.17
C VAL A 182 7.71 -16.22 8.72
N ARG A 183 7.21 -17.46 8.65
CA ARG A 183 7.98 -18.64 9.05
C ARG A 183 9.20 -18.84 8.15
N ALA A 184 9.08 -18.58 6.86
CA ALA A 184 10.20 -18.66 5.93
C ALA A 184 11.28 -17.61 6.25
N MET A 185 10.89 -16.38 6.59
CA MET A 185 11.81 -15.33 7.06
C MET A 185 12.58 -15.78 8.31
N ILE A 186 11.89 -16.35 9.30
CA ILE A 186 12.53 -16.84 10.54
C ILE A 186 13.55 -17.94 10.21
N ARG A 187 13.18 -18.90 9.34
CA ARG A 187 14.09 -19.97 8.90
C ARG A 187 15.33 -19.44 8.18
N VAL A 188 15.16 -18.47 7.29
CA VAL A 188 16.26 -17.80 6.59
C VAL A 188 17.17 -17.06 7.60
N ALA A 189 16.58 -16.35 8.56
CA ALA A 189 17.34 -15.65 9.60
C ALA A 189 18.18 -16.61 10.45
N GLN A 190 17.71 -17.84 10.66
CA GLN A 190 18.42 -18.94 11.32
C GLN A 190 19.49 -19.62 10.43
N GLY A 191 19.73 -19.12 9.21
CA GLY A 191 20.71 -19.69 8.28
C GLY A 191 20.17 -20.80 7.38
N GLY A 192 18.86 -21.05 7.39
CA GLY A 192 18.20 -21.99 6.49
C GLY A 192 18.38 -21.62 5.02
N ARG A 193 18.43 -22.65 4.16
CA ARG A 193 18.42 -22.52 2.70
C ARG A 193 16.98 -22.53 2.18
N LEU A 194 16.70 -21.74 1.16
CA LEU A 194 15.48 -21.90 0.39
C LEU A 194 15.51 -23.23 -0.36
N ALA A 195 14.36 -23.87 -0.49
CA ALA A 195 14.28 -25.16 -1.16
C ALA A 195 14.77 -25.05 -2.63
N PRO A 196 15.48 -26.08 -3.13
CA PRO A 196 15.74 -26.19 -4.56
C PRO A 196 14.42 -26.41 -5.31
N GLY A 197 14.29 -25.82 -6.50
CA GLY A 197 13.07 -25.94 -7.33
C GLY A 197 12.37 -24.61 -7.62
N CYS A 198 11.23 -24.71 -8.31
CA CYS A 198 10.36 -23.57 -8.60
C CYS A 198 9.48 -23.22 -7.39
N VAL A 199 9.08 -21.95 -7.33
CA VAL A 199 7.97 -21.52 -6.48
C VAL A 199 6.69 -22.17 -7.06
N PRO A 200 5.76 -22.67 -6.23
CA PRO A 200 4.47 -23.16 -6.70
C PRO A 200 3.74 -22.11 -7.53
N GLU A 201 3.07 -22.55 -8.60
CA GLU A 201 2.16 -21.66 -9.33
C GLU A 201 1.04 -21.19 -8.39
N PRO A 202 0.62 -19.91 -8.48
CA PRO A 202 -0.48 -19.39 -7.68
C PRO A 202 -1.76 -20.21 -7.86
N GLN A 203 -2.38 -20.61 -6.76
CA GLN A 203 -3.65 -21.31 -6.72
C GLN A 203 -4.78 -20.35 -6.35
N GLY A 204 -5.73 -20.18 -7.28
CA GLY A 204 -6.87 -19.30 -7.09
C GLY A 204 -6.49 -17.83 -7.06
N HIS A 205 -7.26 -17.05 -6.31
CA HIS A 205 -7.12 -15.60 -6.22
C HIS A 205 -7.47 -15.11 -4.82
N ALA A 206 -6.67 -14.19 -4.28
CA ALA A 206 -6.86 -13.61 -2.98
C ALA A 206 -6.94 -12.08 -3.06
N ILE A 207 -7.82 -11.48 -2.26
CA ILE A 207 -8.03 -10.04 -2.14
C ILE A 207 -7.95 -9.67 -0.66
N GLU A 208 -7.10 -8.71 -0.31
CA GLU A 208 -6.99 -8.13 1.03
C GLU A 208 -7.68 -6.76 1.06
N PHE A 209 -8.47 -6.53 2.12
CA PHE A 209 -9.07 -5.26 2.43
C PHE A 209 -8.50 -4.76 3.76
N ARG A 210 -7.90 -3.57 3.75
CA ARG A 210 -7.44 -2.92 4.99
C ARG A 210 -8.62 -2.36 5.76
N ILE A 211 -8.78 -2.76 7.02
CA ILE A 211 -9.90 -2.34 7.87
C ILE A 211 -9.40 -1.26 8.82
N ASN A 212 -9.57 -0.01 8.41
CA ASN A 212 -9.11 1.18 9.14
C ASN A 212 -10.26 1.86 9.90
N ALA A 213 -9.92 2.45 11.04
CA ALA A 213 -10.79 3.30 11.85
C ALA A 213 -10.80 4.72 11.27
N GLU A 214 -11.38 4.87 10.09
CA GLU A 214 -11.47 6.13 9.35
C GLU A 214 -12.91 6.35 8.88
N ASP A 215 -13.32 7.61 8.76
CA ASP A 215 -14.65 8.00 8.25
C ASP A 215 -14.58 8.41 6.77
N PRO A 216 -14.95 7.55 5.80
CA PRO A 216 -14.87 7.88 4.38
C PRO A 216 -15.79 9.06 4.01
N GLY A 217 -16.91 9.25 4.72
CA GLY A 217 -17.84 10.36 4.52
C GLY A 217 -17.29 11.72 4.97
N ARG A 218 -16.15 11.73 5.69
CA ARG A 218 -15.38 12.93 6.04
C ARG A 218 -14.00 12.94 5.40
N GLY A 219 -13.85 12.26 4.26
CA GLY A 219 -12.56 12.17 3.57
C GLY A 219 -11.55 11.35 4.37
N PHE A 220 -11.98 10.22 4.92
CA PHE A 220 -11.17 9.24 5.66
C PHE A 220 -10.39 9.86 6.82
N LEU A 221 -11.06 10.70 7.62
CA LEU A 221 -10.45 11.19 8.86
C LEU A 221 -10.35 10.03 9.85
N PRO A 222 -9.18 9.80 10.48
CA PRO A 222 -9.04 8.82 11.54
C PRO A 222 -10.00 9.09 12.71
N THR A 223 -10.58 8.02 13.25
CA THR A 223 -11.52 8.06 14.37
C THR A 223 -11.03 7.15 15.49
N PRO A 224 -10.02 7.55 16.27
CA PRO A 224 -9.62 6.81 17.45
C PRO A 224 -10.75 6.79 18.48
N GLY A 225 -10.88 5.69 19.22
CA GLY A 225 -11.99 5.52 20.16
C GLY A 225 -12.22 4.06 20.57
N PRO A 226 -13.17 3.84 21.49
CA PRO A 226 -13.52 2.50 21.96
C PRO A 226 -14.26 1.70 20.87
N ILE A 227 -14.00 0.39 20.80
CA ILE A 227 -14.70 -0.53 19.90
C ILE A 227 -15.81 -1.22 20.70
N THR A 228 -17.06 -0.79 20.53
CA THR A 228 -18.19 -1.32 21.30
C THR A 228 -18.72 -2.63 20.74
N LEU A 229 -18.58 -2.85 19.42
CA LEU A 229 -18.89 -4.10 18.74
C LEU A 229 -17.76 -4.44 17.77
N TRP A 230 -17.28 -5.67 17.83
CA TRP A 230 -16.36 -6.24 16.84
C TRP A 230 -16.88 -7.60 16.41
N SER A 231 -17.56 -7.64 15.26
CA SER A 231 -18.18 -8.86 14.72
C SER A 231 -17.59 -9.13 13.34
N PRO A 232 -16.39 -9.74 13.27
CA PRO A 232 -15.74 -10.06 12.00
C PRO A 232 -16.44 -11.23 11.28
N PRO A 233 -16.35 -11.29 9.94
CA PRO A 233 -16.84 -12.41 9.17
C PRO A 233 -15.94 -13.64 9.35
N GLY A 234 -16.50 -14.82 9.09
CA GLY A 234 -15.74 -16.07 9.03
C GLY A 234 -16.18 -16.95 7.86
N GLY A 235 -15.74 -18.20 7.84
CA GLY A 235 -16.11 -19.19 6.83
C GLY A 235 -15.03 -19.47 5.79
N ILE A 236 -15.36 -20.29 4.79
CA ILE A 236 -14.41 -20.78 3.79
C ILE A 236 -13.80 -19.61 3.01
N GLY A 237 -12.46 -19.61 2.92
CA GLY A 237 -11.69 -18.61 2.19
C GLY A 237 -11.66 -17.23 2.87
N ILE A 238 -11.97 -17.16 4.18
CA ILE A 238 -11.83 -15.94 4.97
C ILE A 238 -10.69 -16.12 5.97
N ARG A 239 -9.71 -15.21 5.90
CA ARG A 239 -8.67 -15.01 6.91
C ARG A 239 -8.80 -13.59 7.45
N LEU A 240 -8.62 -13.44 8.75
CA LEU A 240 -8.59 -12.14 9.42
C LEU A 240 -7.35 -12.05 10.28
N ASP A 241 -6.48 -11.10 9.95
CA ASP A 241 -5.36 -10.73 10.80
C ASP A 241 -5.80 -9.47 11.58
N SER A 242 -6.13 -9.61 12.86
CA SER A 242 -6.67 -8.50 13.68
C SER A 242 -5.64 -7.96 14.67
N GLY A 243 -5.54 -6.64 14.78
CA GLY A 243 -4.78 -5.94 15.82
C GLY A 243 -5.65 -5.46 16.99
N VAL A 244 -6.97 -5.67 16.92
CA VAL A 244 -7.94 -5.23 17.92
C VAL A 244 -8.96 -6.32 18.26
N GLU A 245 -9.70 -6.10 19.34
CA GLU A 245 -10.81 -6.94 19.80
C GLU A 245 -11.97 -6.10 20.33
N GLN A 246 -13.15 -6.72 20.51
CA GLN A 246 -14.30 -6.06 21.09
C GLN A 246 -14.00 -5.57 22.50
N GLY A 247 -14.38 -4.33 22.83
CA GLY A 247 -14.08 -3.69 24.11
C GLY A 247 -12.70 -3.02 24.15
N GLY A 248 -11.86 -3.24 23.13
CA GLY A 248 -10.58 -2.55 22.98
C GLY A 248 -10.72 -1.08 22.55
N GLN A 249 -9.58 -0.45 22.28
CA GLN A 249 -9.51 0.95 21.86
C GLN A 249 -8.56 1.13 20.68
N VAL A 250 -8.97 1.93 19.69
CA VAL A 250 -8.08 2.43 18.66
C VAL A 250 -7.39 3.68 19.19
N ALA A 251 -6.07 3.60 19.33
CA ALA A 251 -5.23 4.68 19.81
C ALA A 251 -5.02 5.76 18.73
N GLY A 252 -5.08 7.03 19.13
CA GLY A 252 -4.92 8.17 18.20
C GLY A 252 -3.47 8.48 17.82
N GLN A 253 -2.49 7.83 18.45
CA GLN A 253 -1.07 8.08 18.20
C GLN A 253 -0.47 7.17 17.10
N PHE A 254 -1.21 6.15 16.65
CA PHE A 254 -0.73 5.16 15.69
C PHE A 254 -1.55 5.18 14.39
N ASP A 255 -1.18 4.29 13.46
CA ASP A 255 -1.97 4.04 12.26
C ASP A 255 -3.40 3.60 12.61
N SER A 256 -4.37 3.98 11.79
CA SER A 256 -5.79 3.71 11.99
C SER A 256 -6.19 2.26 11.71
N MET A 257 -5.29 1.42 11.20
CA MET A 257 -5.56 0.03 10.82
C MET A 257 -5.91 -0.84 12.05
N MET A 258 -7.13 -1.39 12.02
CA MET A 258 -7.65 -2.32 13.02
C MET A 258 -7.39 -3.77 12.65
N ALA A 259 -7.57 -4.11 11.37
CA ALA A 259 -7.41 -5.47 10.88
C ALA A 259 -7.14 -5.51 9.37
N LYS A 260 -6.80 -6.69 8.87
CA LYS A 260 -6.76 -7.03 7.45
C LYS A 260 -7.76 -8.16 7.21
N LEU A 261 -8.69 -7.96 6.28
CA LEU A 261 -9.62 -8.98 5.85
C LEU A 261 -9.13 -9.57 4.53
N ILE A 262 -8.74 -10.84 4.55
CA ILE A 262 -8.21 -11.53 3.37
C ILE A 262 -9.23 -12.55 2.89
N VAL A 263 -9.55 -12.48 1.61
CA VAL A 263 -10.58 -13.29 0.97
C VAL A 263 -9.98 -14.06 -0.18
N HIS A 264 -9.97 -15.38 -0.09
CA HIS A 264 -9.48 -16.28 -1.14
C HIS A 264 -10.62 -17.02 -1.84
N GLY A 265 -10.46 -17.29 -3.13
CA GLY A 265 -11.34 -18.12 -3.94
C GLY A 265 -10.58 -18.89 -5.01
N PRO A 266 -11.20 -19.92 -5.62
CA PRO A 266 -10.62 -20.63 -6.77
C PRO A 266 -10.40 -19.73 -8.00
N ASP A 267 -11.08 -18.59 -8.06
CA ASP A 267 -10.91 -17.55 -9.06
C ASP A 267 -11.28 -16.18 -8.46
N ARG A 268 -10.94 -15.10 -9.17
CA ARG A 268 -11.22 -13.72 -8.75
C ARG A 268 -12.71 -13.45 -8.57
N ALA A 269 -13.57 -14.01 -9.43
CA ALA A 269 -15.02 -13.83 -9.34
C ALA A 269 -15.60 -14.41 -8.03
N THR A 270 -15.13 -15.59 -7.63
CA THR A 270 -15.51 -16.24 -6.38
C THR A 270 -14.95 -15.50 -5.18
N ALA A 271 -13.70 -15.01 -5.25
CA ALA A 271 -13.12 -14.15 -4.21
C ALA A 271 -13.95 -12.87 -4.01
N LEU A 272 -14.36 -12.19 -5.09
CA LEU A 272 -15.25 -11.03 -5.04
C LEU A 272 -16.63 -11.36 -4.45
N ALA A 273 -17.23 -12.49 -4.83
CA ALA A 273 -18.51 -12.93 -4.27
C ALA A 273 -18.42 -13.20 -2.75
N ARG A 274 -17.33 -13.86 -2.31
CA ARG A 274 -17.04 -14.09 -0.90
C ARG A 274 -16.78 -12.78 -0.15
N ALA A 275 -16.07 -11.83 -0.78
CA ALA A 275 -15.77 -10.53 -0.21
C ALA A 275 -17.04 -9.71 0.02
N ARG A 276 -17.99 -9.71 -0.94
CA ARG A 276 -19.30 -9.06 -0.79
C ARG A 276 -20.04 -9.58 0.44
N ARG A 277 -20.07 -10.90 0.62
CA ARG A 277 -20.68 -11.51 1.81
C ARG A 277 -19.94 -11.11 3.09
N ALA A 278 -18.61 -11.30 3.12
CA ALA A 278 -17.79 -11.06 4.30
C ALA A 278 -17.87 -9.60 4.78
N LEU A 279 -17.73 -8.62 3.86
CA LEU A 279 -17.82 -7.21 4.19
C LEU A 279 -19.23 -6.78 4.59
N ARG A 280 -20.29 -7.41 4.07
CA ARG A 280 -21.67 -7.19 4.52
C ARG A 280 -21.91 -7.71 5.95
N GLU A 281 -21.32 -8.85 6.29
CA GLU A 281 -21.40 -9.47 7.62
C GLU A 281 -20.55 -8.74 8.67
N PHE A 282 -19.42 -8.13 8.26
CA PHE A 282 -18.54 -7.42 9.18
C PHE A 282 -19.26 -6.22 9.80
N ARG A 283 -19.43 -6.24 11.13
CA ARG A 283 -19.95 -5.11 11.90
C ARG A 283 -18.91 -4.61 12.89
N ILE A 284 -18.74 -3.29 12.89
CA ILE A 284 -17.86 -2.54 13.79
C ILE A 284 -18.68 -1.37 14.33
N GLU A 285 -18.73 -1.19 15.64
CA GLU A 285 -19.38 -0.06 16.30
C GLU A 285 -18.44 0.58 17.32
N GLY A 286 -18.70 1.84 17.68
CA GLY A 286 -17.88 2.64 18.60
C GLY A 286 -16.81 3.50 17.92
N VAL A 287 -16.39 3.13 16.71
CA VAL A 287 -15.56 3.94 15.81
C VAL A 287 -16.14 3.95 14.39
N ALA A 288 -15.80 4.96 13.59
CA ALA A 288 -16.05 4.88 12.16
C ALA A 288 -15.13 3.82 11.54
N SER A 289 -15.52 3.28 10.39
CA SER A 289 -14.67 2.36 9.65
C SER A 289 -14.82 2.54 8.15
N VAL A 290 -13.82 2.05 7.41
CA VAL A 290 -13.80 2.01 5.94
C VAL A 290 -14.72 0.93 5.34
N LEU A 291 -15.50 0.21 6.14
CA LEU A 291 -16.42 -0.83 5.64
C LEU A 291 -17.42 -0.31 4.58
N PRO A 292 -18.07 0.86 4.72
CA PRO A 292 -18.95 1.40 3.68
C PRO A 292 -18.21 1.66 2.36
N PHE A 293 -16.96 2.14 2.45
CA PHE A 293 -16.11 2.34 1.27
C PHE A 293 -15.84 1.01 0.55
N HIS A 294 -15.39 -0.02 1.27
CA HIS A 294 -15.10 -1.33 0.66
C HIS A 294 -16.34 -1.99 0.05
N ARG A 295 -17.50 -1.85 0.70
CA ARG A 295 -18.78 -2.31 0.14
C ARG A 295 -19.10 -1.60 -1.17
N ALA A 296 -18.92 -0.28 -1.23
CA ALA A 296 -19.15 0.49 -2.45
C ALA A 296 -18.17 0.14 -3.57
N VAL A 297 -16.90 -0.14 -3.24
CA VAL A 297 -15.89 -0.61 -4.21
C VAL A 297 -16.32 -1.94 -4.84
N LEU A 298 -16.93 -2.85 -4.08
CA LEU A 298 -17.41 -4.13 -4.62
C LEU A 298 -18.65 -4.03 -5.51
N GLU A 299 -19.30 -2.88 -5.56
CA GLU A 299 -20.38 -2.60 -6.49
C GLU A 299 -19.90 -1.81 -7.72
N ALA A 300 -18.61 -1.45 -7.77
CA ALA A 300 -18.02 -0.71 -8.88
C ALA A 300 -17.64 -1.63 -10.06
N PRO A 301 -18.18 -1.44 -11.27
CA PRO A 301 -17.73 -2.16 -12.46
C PRO A 301 -16.23 -1.99 -12.72
N GLU A 302 -15.70 -0.79 -12.45
CA GLU A 302 -14.31 -0.42 -12.65
C GLU A 302 -13.35 -1.22 -11.75
N PHE A 303 -13.83 -1.77 -10.63
CA PHE A 303 -13.07 -2.68 -9.76
C PHE A 303 -13.41 -4.16 -10.02
N THR A 304 -14.63 -4.45 -10.45
CA THR A 304 -15.13 -5.83 -10.49
C THR A 304 -15.07 -6.43 -11.89
N THR A 305 -15.85 -5.93 -12.83
CA THR A 305 -16.01 -6.48 -14.20
C THR A 305 -15.02 -5.88 -15.18
N ASP A 306 -14.95 -4.55 -15.24
CA ASP A 306 -14.21 -3.81 -16.27
C ASP A 306 -12.74 -3.70 -15.90
N PHE A 307 -12.48 -3.72 -14.58
CA PHE A 307 -11.17 -3.67 -13.97
C PHE A 307 -10.23 -2.59 -14.54
N THR A 308 -10.67 -1.34 -14.47
CA THR A 308 -10.00 -0.13 -14.98
C THR A 308 -9.39 0.75 -13.87
N VAL A 309 -9.34 0.26 -12.62
CA VAL A 309 -8.73 0.94 -11.47
C VAL A 309 -7.26 1.30 -11.73
N HIS A 310 -6.87 2.49 -11.28
CA HIS A 310 -5.51 3.01 -11.26
C HIS A 310 -5.25 3.71 -9.92
N THR A 311 -4.00 4.11 -9.66
CA THR A 311 -3.55 4.68 -8.37
C THR A 311 -4.23 5.96 -7.90
N ARG A 312 -5.05 6.60 -8.75
CA ARG A 312 -5.80 7.84 -8.43
C ARG A 312 -7.32 7.66 -8.58
N TRP A 313 -7.77 6.42 -8.79
CA TRP A 313 -9.16 6.12 -9.15
C TRP A 313 -10.15 6.57 -8.07
N ILE A 314 -9.75 6.48 -6.79
CA ILE A 314 -10.59 6.93 -5.66
C ILE A 314 -10.87 8.44 -5.76
N GLU A 315 -9.84 9.23 -6.06
CA GLU A 315 -9.93 10.69 -6.13
C GLU A 315 -10.54 11.21 -7.42
N THR A 316 -10.47 10.46 -8.53
CA THR A 316 -10.94 10.92 -9.83
C THR A 316 -12.29 10.33 -10.22
N ASP A 317 -12.37 9.00 -10.30
CA ASP A 317 -13.47 8.33 -11.00
C ASP A 317 -14.54 7.83 -10.00
N PHE A 318 -14.14 7.60 -8.74
CA PHE A 318 -15.00 7.02 -7.70
C PHE A 318 -15.50 8.03 -6.67
N ALA A 319 -15.04 9.29 -6.73
CA ALA A 319 -15.31 10.31 -5.71
C ALA A 319 -16.82 10.52 -5.46
N ASP A 320 -17.62 10.61 -6.54
CA ASP A 320 -19.07 10.81 -6.43
C ASP A 320 -19.79 9.59 -5.84
N ARG A 321 -19.37 8.38 -6.23
CA ARG A 321 -19.94 7.12 -5.70
C ARG A 321 -19.60 6.96 -4.22
N LEU A 322 -18.38 7.35 -3.82
CA LEU A 322 -17.99 7.37 -2.42
C LEU A 322 -18.85 8.34 -1.60
N ALA A 323 -19.05 9.56 -2.09
CA ALA A 323 -19.88 10.56 -1.43
C ALA A 323 -21.34 10.06 -1.25
N ALA A 324 -21.88 9.32 -2.22
CA ALA A 324 -23.20 8.72 -2.12
C ALA A 324 -23.27 7.52 -1.17
N ALA A 325 -22.21 6.71 -1.09
CA ALA A 325 -22.20 5.46 -0.34
C ALA A 325 -21.81 5.61 1.14
N ALA A 326 -21.08 6.67 1.50
CA ALA A 326 -20.58 6.88 2.85
C ALA A 326 -21.06 8.22 3.42
N GLY A 327 -22.18 8.18 4.14
CA GLY A 327 -22.60 9.30 4.99
C GLY A 327 -21.67 9.43 6.22
N PRO A 328 -21.47 10.65 6.76
CA PRO A 328 -20.62 10.86 7.92
C PRO A 328 -21.19 10.13 9.14
N VAL A 329 -20.32 9.43 9.87
CA VAL A 329 -20.69 8.73 11.11
C VAL A 329 -20.73 9.74 12.27
N PRO A 330 -21.63 9.59 13.26
CA PRO A 330 -21.57 10.41 14.47
C PRO A 330 -20.19 10.31 15.12
N ARG A 331 -19.61 11.47 15.49
CA ARG A 331 -18.35 11.49 16.22
C ARG A 331 -18.54 10.82 17.56
N VAL A 332 -17.75 9.78 17.81
CA VAL A 332 -17.57 9.26 19.16
C VAL A 332 -16.45 10.07 19.79
N THR A 333 -16.79 10.87 20.80
CA THR A 333 -15.79 11.51 21.63
C THR A 333 -15.05 10.40 22.36
N PRO A 334 -13.72 10.29 22.25
CA PRO A 334 -12.97 9.36 23.07
C PRO A 334 -13.38 9.57 24.52
N GLY A 335 -13.73 8.49 25.23
CA GLY A 335 -13.85 8.57 26.67
C GLY A 335 -12.53 9.13 27.25
N PRO A 336 -12.58 9.85 28.38
CA PRO A 336 -11.35 10.26 29.04
C PRO A 336 -10.44 9.03 29.22
N ASP A 337 -9.13 9.20 29.00
CA ASP A 337 -8.17 8.15 29.31
C ASP A 337 -8.49 7.61 30.72
N GLY A 338 -8.61 6.28 30.83
CA GLY A 338 -8.84 5.65 32.12
C GLY A 338 -7.77 6.10 33.12
N PRO A 339 -8.10 6.20 34.42
CA PRO A 339 -7.18 6.78 35.40
C PRO A 339 -5.85 6.01 35.39
N MET A 340 -4.76 6.63 34.97
CA MET A 340 -3.45 6.00 34.98
C MET A 340 -2.86 6.07 36.39
N ILE A 341 -2.44 4.93 36.93
CA ILE A 341 -1.70 4.87 38.19
C ILE A 341 -0.25 5.22 37.87
N ARG A 342 0.22 6.32 38.44
CA ARG A 342 1.62 6.75 38.30
C ARG A 342 2.41 6.31 39.52
N PHE A 343 3.56 5.69 39.28
CA PHE A 343 4.49 5.34 40.33
C PHE A 343 5.92 5.46 39.83
N ALA A 344 6.82 5.77 40.76
CA ALA A 344 8.24 5.81 40.48
C ALA A 344 8.80 4.40 40.56
N ILE A 345 9.61 4.02 39.57
CA ILE A 345 10.48 2.85 39.63
C ILE A 345 11.93 3.28 39.49
N GLU A 346 12.84 2.45 39.99
CA GLU A 346 14.27 2.64 39.76
C GLU A 346 14.74 1.63 38.72
N ILE A 347 15.35 2.11 37.64
CA ILE A 347 16.05 1.29 36.64
C ILE A 347 17.48 1.81 36.60
N ASP A 348 18.46 0.93 36.79
CA ASP A 348 19.90 1.25 36.74
C ASP A 348 20.31 2.44 37.63
N GLY A 349 19.77 2.52 38.85
CA GLY A 349 20.07 3.59 39.80
C GLY A 349 19.43 4.94 39.47
N ARG A 350 18.53 4.98 38.47
CA ARG A 350 17.81 6.19 38.06
C ARG A 350 16.32 6.02 38.28
N ARG A 351 15.70 7.06 38.82
CA ARG A 351 14.26 7.13 39.00
C ARG A 351 13.57 7.39 37.66
N HIS A 352 12.60 6.57 37.33
CA HIS A 352 11.70 6.70 36.20
C HIS A 352 10.26 6.77 36.70
N ASP A 353 9.46 7.70 36.17
CA ASP A 353 8.03 7.74 36.45
C ASP A 353 7.30 6.96 35.36
N ILE A 354 6.60 5.90 35.76
CA ILE A 354 5.78 5.07 34.86
C ILE A 354 4.31 5.31 35.16
N ALA A 355 3.50 5.31 34.11
CA ALA A 355 2.04 5.35 34.20
C ALA A 355 1.48 4.03 33.67
N LEU A 356 0.69 3.30 34.48
CA LEU A 356 0.04 2.06 34.07
C LEU A 356 -1.48 2.15 34.24
N PRO A 357 -2.26 1.43 33.41
CA PRO A 357 -3.69 1.26 33.64
C PRO A 357 -3.98 0.55 34.98
N PRO A 358 -5.10 0.85 35.65
CA PRO A 358 -5.52 0.13 36.86
C PRO A 358 -5.74 -1.36 36.54
N GLY A 359 -5.25 -2.26 37.39
CA GLY A 359 -5.40 -3.71 37.23
C GLY A 359 -4.21 -4.43 36.59
N MET A 360 -3.31 -3.72 35.90
CA MET A 360 -2.09 -4.34 35.34
C MET A 360 -1.13 -4.85 36.45
N LEU A 361 -1.17 -4.20 37.63
CA LEU A 361 -0.43 -4.63 38.83
C LEU A 361 -1.14 -5.74 39.63
N ALA A 362 -2.42 -6.02 39.37
CA ALA A 362 -3.17 -7.05 40.11
C ALA A 362 -2.73 -8.48 39.73
N ALA A 363 -2.08 -8.65 38.57
CA ALA A 363 -1.55 -9.95 38.12
C ALA A 363 -0.20 -10.33 38.76
N ALA A 364 0.38 -9.48 39.60
CA ALA A 364 1.73 -9.67 40.15
C ALA A 364 1.78 -9.88 41.68
N ALA A 365 0.64 -10.07 42.36
CA ALA A 365 0.64 -10.41 43.78
C ALA A 365 0.94 -11.92 43.95
N PRO A 366 2.06 -12.31 44.60
CA PRO A 366 2.23 -13.68 45.06
C PRO A 366 1.25 -13.91 46.21
N GLY A 367 0.48 -14.99 46.13
CA GLY A 367 -0.32 -15.50 47.25
C GLY A 367 0.53 -16.05 48.38
#